data_AF-A0A960BQV1-F1
#
_entry.id   AF-A0A960BQV1-F1
#
_cell.length_a   1.000
_cell.length_b   1.000
_cell.length_c   1.000
_cell.angle_alpha   90.00
_cell.angle_beta   90.00
_cell.angle_gamma   90.00
#
_symmetry.space_group_name_H-M   'P 1'
#
loop_
_entity.id
_entity.type
_entity.pdbx_description
1 polymer ?
#
loop_
_entity_poly.entity_id
_entity_poly.type
_entity_poly.pdbx_seq_one_letter_code
_entity_poly.pdbx_strand_id
1 'polypeptide(L)'
;MQKSGFPWGFAVGIVVAAIFAVIISLIPGGVFTDPVGYVVLLVVVFVAGPPTVWLLRAIAANRGVDPVSMVVGGMSGALLFDGLALSYIPGLYGQTGEALTAVATMLLVAFAAIGISAHFMGALKAADA
;
A
#
# COMPACT_ATOMS: atom_id res chain seq x y z
N MET A 1 -9.17 11.75 25.06
CA MET A 1 -9.04 10.65 24.08
C MET A 1 -8.93 11.26 22.70
N GLN A 2 -7.86 10.96 21.96
CA GLN A 2 -7.67 11.45 20.59
C GLN A 2 -8.69 10.76 19.66
N LYS A 3 -9.23 11.48 18.67
CA LYS A 3 -10.20 10.92 17.72
C LYS A 3 -9.52 9.86 16.85
N SER A 4 -10.19 8.74 16.60
CA SER A 4 -9.66 7.68 15.72
C SER A 4 -9.44 8.21 14.31
N GLY A 5 -8.24 7.97 13.77
CA GLY A 5 -7.89 8.23 12.38
C GLY A 5 -8.28 7.11 11.42
N PHE A 6 -8.79 5.98 11.94
CA PHE A 6 -9.02 4.77 11.15
C PHE A 6 -9.86 4.97 9.88
N PRO A 7 -11.04 5.63 9.91
CA PRO A 7 -11.85 5.80 8.70
C PRO A 7 -11.15 6.63 7.63
N TRP A 8 -10.38 7.64 8.04
CA TRP A 8 -9.58 8.47 7.13
C TRP A 8 -8.42 7.66 6.54
N GLY A 9 -7.73 6.91 7.39
CA GLY A 9 -6.69 5.97 6.97
C GLY A 9 -7.22 5.02 5.91
N PHE A 10 -8.32 4.34 6.21
CA PHE A 10 -8.96 3.37 5.34
C PHE A 10 -9.30 3.93 3.96
N ALA A 11 -9.94 5.10 3.90
CA ALA A 11 -10.24 5.76 2.63
C ALA A 11 -8.97 6.12 1.85
N VAL A 12 -7.96 6.66 2.52
CA VAL A 12 -6.67 6.99 1.87
C VAL A 12 -5.99 5.72 1.36
N GLY A 13 -6.00 4.64 2.13
CA GLY A 13 -5.46 3.33 1.73
C GLY A 13 -6.09 2.81 0.44
N ILE A 14 -7.41 2.85 0.34
CA ILE A 14 -8.15 2.47 -0.87
C ILE A 14 -7.73 3.33 -2.06
N VAL A 15 -7.67 4.66 -1.88
CA VAL A 15 -7.31 5.59 -2.97
C VAL A 15 -5.89 5.34 -3.44
N VAL A 16 -4.95 5.16 -2.52
CA VAL A 16 -3.54 4.86 -2.84
C VAL A 16 -3.44 3.54 -3.60
N ALA A 17 -4.08 2.48 -3.13
CA ALA A 17 -4.06 1.18 -3.81
C ALA A 17 -4.69 1.26 -5.21
N ALA A 18 -5.79 2.01 -5.38
CA ALA A 18 -6.40 2.24 -6.68
C ALA A 18 -5.47 2.98 -7.65
N ILE A 19 -4.75 4.01 -7.18
CA ILE A 19 -3.74 4.72 -7.99
C ILE A 19 -2.63 3.75 -8.41
N PHE A 20 -2.13 2.91 -7.48
CA PHE A 20 -1.12 1.91 -7.82
C PHE A 20 -1.64 0.87 -8.80
N ALA A 21 -2.88 0.41 -8.70
CA ALA A 21 -3.48 -0.52 -9.66
C ALA A 21 -3.50 0.08 -11.08
N VAL A 22 -3.86 1.36 -11.21
CA VAL A 22 -3.80 2.09 -12.49
C VAL A 22 -2.35 2.16 -12.99
N ILE A 23 -1.39 2.55 -12.15
CA ILE A 23 0.03 2.60 -12.54
C ILE A 23 0.52 1.23 -13.02
N ILE A 24 0.18 0.16 -12.30
CA ILE A 24 0.54 -1.22 -12.64
C ILE A 24 -0.04 -1.63 -13.99
N SER A 25 -1.29 -1.22 -14.30
CA SER A 25 -1.92 -1.51 -15.59
C SER A 25 -1.21 -0.89 -16.80
N LEU A 26 -0.39 0.14 -16.58
CA LEU A 26 0.38 0.81 -17.62
C LEU A 26 1.75 0.15 -17.85
N ILE A 27 2.16 -0.78 -16.99
CA ILE A 27 3.44 -1.45 -17.09
C ILE A 27 3.32 -2.62 -18.09
N PRO A 28 4.23 -2.73 -19.08
CA PRO A 28 4.21 -3.85 -20.00
C PRO A 28 4.35 -5.20 -19.28
N GLY A 29 3.50 -6.18 -19.62
CA GLY A 29 3.49 -7.50 -18.98
C GLY A 29 4.85 -8.20 -18.96
N GLY A 30 5.68 -7.98 -19.99
CA GLY A 30 7.04 -8.53 -20.06
C GLY A 30 7.97 -8.07 -18.93
N VAL A 31 7.71 -6.94 -18.28
CA VAL A 31 8.49 -6.46 -17.13
C VAL A 31 8.23 -7.31 -15.88
N PHE A 32 7.04 -7.91 -15.77
CA PHE A 32 6.67 -8.77 -14.63
C PHE A 32 7.21 -10.19 -14.77
N THR A 33 7.49 -10.64 -15.99
CA THR A 33 8.02 -11.98 -16.28
C THR A 33 9.53 -11.99 -16.51
N ASP A 34 10.14 -10.85 -16.87
CA ASP A 34 11.58 -10.69 -16.92
C ASP A 34 12.19 -10.58 -15.50
N PRO A 35 13.21 -11.39 -15.13
CA PRO A 35 13.78 -11.36 -13.79
C PRO A 35 14.35 -10.01 -13.38
N VAL A 36 15.00 -9.28 -14.29
CA VAL A 36 15.62 -7.99 -13.98
C VAL A 36 14.55 -6.92 -13.81
N GLY A 37 13.60 -6.86 -14.75
CA GLY A 37 12.44 -5.98 -14.67
C GLY A 37 11.65 -6.17 -13.38
N TYR A 38 11.38 -7.42 -13.00
CA TYR A 38 10.63 -7.73 -11.80
C TYR A 38 11.37 -7.32 -10.52
N VAL A 39 12.68 -7.54 -10.43
CA VAL A 39 13.50 -7.08 -9.29
C VAL A 39 13.46 -5.55 -9.17
N VAL A 40 13.55 -4.82 -10.29
CA VAL A 40 13.43 -3.36 -10.28
C VAL A 40 12.07 -2.93 -9.72
N LEU A 41 10.99 -3.57 -10.15
CA LEU A 41 9.64 -3.28 -9.64
C LEU A 41 9.54 -3.54 -8.13
N LEU A 42 10.09 -4.66 -7.64
CA LEU A 42 10.11 -4.99 -6.22
C LEU A 42 10.86 -3.93 -5.40
N VAL A 43 12.02 -3.46 -5.89
CA VAL A 43 12.79 -2.39 -5.22
C VAL A 43 12.00 -1.08 -5.18
N VAL A 44 11.39 -0.68 -6.29
CA VAL A 44 10.57 0.55 -6.36
C VAL A 44 9.42 0.49 -5.36
N VAL A 45 8.70 -0.64 -5.34
CA VAL A 45 7.57 -0.85 -4.42
C VAL A 45 8.03 -0.88 -2.96
N PHE A 46 9.16 -1.52 -2.66
CA PHE A 46 9.72 -1.53 -1.31
C PHE A 46 10.07 -0.12 -0.82
N VAL A 47 10.69 0.69 -1.68
CA VAL A 47 11.07 2.09 -1.38
C VAL A 47 9.86 3.01 -1.26
N ALA A 48 8.68 2.63 -1.80
CA ALA A 48 7.44 3.38 -1.63
C ALA A 48 6.82 3.26 -0.22
N GLY A 49 7.26 2.31 0.59
CA GLY A 49 6.79 2.10 1.97
C GLY A 49 6.93 3.34 2.87
N PRO A 50 8.16 3.89 3.07
CA PRO A 50 8.36 5.05 3.94
C PRO A 50 7.59 6.31 3.50
N PRO A 51 7.56 6.70 2.21
CA PRO A 51 6.71 7.81 1.74
C PRO A 51 5.23 7.62 2.05
N THR A 52 4.71 6.39 1.93
CA THR A 52 3.30 6.07 2.24
C THR A 52 2.99 6.27 3.71
N VAL A 53 3.87 5.78 4.60
CA VAL A 53 3.73 5.98 6.05
C VAL A 53 3.84 7.45 6.42
N TRP A 54 4.79 8.18 5.82
CA TRP A 54 4.96 9.62 6.03
C TRP A 54 3.68 10.39 5.64
N LEU A 55 3.10 10.08 4.47
CA LEU A 55 1.85 10.69 4.01
C LEU A 55 0.71 10.45 5.00
N LEU A 56 0.50 9.20 5.45
CA LEU A 56 -0.56 8.86 6.41
C LEU A 56 -0.39 9.62 7.73
N ARG A 57 0.83 9.73 8.24
CA ARG A 57 1.12 10.50 9.46
C ARG A 57 0.91 12.01 9.27
N ALA A 58 1.30 12.56 8.11
CA ALA A 58 1.08 13.97 7.79
C ALA A 58 -0.42 14.29 7.74
N ILE A 59 -1.23 13.40 7.14
CA ILE A 59 -2.69 13.54 7.12
C ILE A 59 -3.26 13.43 8.54
N ALA A 60 -2.77 12.48 9.36
CA ALA A 60 -3.21 12.36 10.75
C ALA A 60 -2.96 13.65 11.55
N ALA A 61 -1.76 14.22 11.43
CA ALA A 61 -1.38 15.48 12.08
C ALA A 61 -2.29 16.63 11.63
N ASN A 62 -2.50 16.79 10.31
CA ASN A 62 -3.37 17.84 9.75
C ASN A 62 -4.83 17.70 10.17
N ARG A 63 -5.29 16.48 10.47
CA ARG A 63 -6.66 16.18 10.91
C ARG A 63 -6.82 16.14 12.43
N GLY A 64 -5.73 16.23 13.19
CA GLY A 64 -5.76 16.11 14.66
C GLY A 64 -6.28 14.76 15.15
N VAL A 65 -6.05 13.69 14.39
CA VAL A 65 -6.47 12.31 14.72
C VAL A 65 -5.28 11.47 15.16
N ASP A 66 -5.57 10.35 15.82
CA ASP A 66 -4.54 9.41 16.24
C ASP A 66 -3.78 8.83 15.03
N PRO A 67 -2.44 9.00 14.96
CA PRO A 67 -1.63 8.57 13.83
C PRO A 67 -1.53 7.04 13.72
N VAL A 68 -1.60 6.31 14.83
CA VAL A 68 -1.50 4.84 14.81
C VAL A 68 -2.72 4.25 14.09
N SER A 69 -3.93 4.62 14.53
CA SER A 69 -5.16 4.19 13.88
C SER A 69 -5.29 4.69 12.44
N MET A 70 -4.74 5.85 12.10
CA MET A 70 -4.64 6.32 10.70
C MET A 70 -3.79 5.37 9.84
N VAL A 71 -2.60 4.97 10.33
CA VAL A 71 -1.71 4.07 9.57
C VAL A 71 -2.31 2.67 9.46
N VAL A 72 -2.86 2.12 10.54
CA VAL A 72 -3.56 0.84 10.54
C VAL A 72 -4.76 0.88 9.58
N GLY A 73 -5.54 1.96 9.60
CA GLY A 73 -6.63 2.19 8.65
C GLY A 73 -6.13 2.16 7.21
N GLY A 74 -5.05 2.89 6.91
CA GLY A 74 -4.42 2.93 5.58
C GLY A 74 -4.00 1.55 5.07
N MET A 75 -3.33 0.77 5.92
CA MET A 75 -2.95 -0.60 5.60
C MET A 75 -4.17 -1.48 5.33
N SER A 76 -5.19 -1.43 6.20
CA SER A 76 -6.41 -2.21 6.06
C SER A 76 -7.20 -1.86 4.78
N GLY A 77 -7.30 -0.57 4.45
CA GLY A 77 -7.98 -0.11 3.25
C GLY A 77 -7.29 -0.58 1.96
N ALA A 78 -5.96 -0.45 1.91
CA ALA A 78 -5.17 -0.92 0.77
C ALA A 78 -5.29 -2.45 0.61
N LEU A 79 -5.11 -3.21 1.69
CA LEU A 79 -5.21 -4.67 1.67
C LEU A 79 -6.59 -5.15 1.21
N LEU A 80 -7.67 -4.52 1.70
CA LEU A 80 -9.02 -4.87 1.28
C LEU A 80 -9.22 -4.58 -0.21
N PHE A 81 -8.78 -3.42 -0.68
CA PHE A 81 -8.88 -3.05 -2.09
C PHE A 81 -8.16 -4.06 -2.97
N ASP A 82 -6.89 -4.35 -2.69
CA ASP A 82 -6.08 -5.27 -3.49
C ASP A 82 -6.65 -6.70 -3.44
N GLY A 83 -7.10 -7.16 -2.26
CA GLY A 83 -7.74 -8.46 -2.11
C GLY A 83 -9.03 -8.61 -2.92
N LEU A 84 -9.88 -7.58 -2.93
CA LEU A 84 -11.11 -7.55 -3.73
C LEU A 84 -10.81 -7.44 -5.23
N ALA A 85 -9.85 -6.58 -5.62
CA ALA A 85 -9.45 -6.39 -7.00
C ALA A 85 -8.90 -7.70 -7.60
N LEU A 86 -7.97 -8.36 -6.90
CA LEU A 86 -7.42 -9.65 -7.35
C LEU A 86 -8.47 -10.75 -7.42
N SER A 87 -9.47 -10.74 -6.53
CA SER A 87 -10.49 -11.80 -6.44
C SER A 87 -11.62 -11.64 -7.47
N TYR A 88 -12.02 -10.40 -7.78
CA TYR A 88 -13.22 -10.13 -8.57
C TYR A 88 -12.97 -9.33 -9.86
N ILE A 89 -11.88 -8.57 -9.94
CA ILE A 89 -11.56 -7.71 -11.09
C ILE A 89 -10.06 -7.78 -11.40
N PRO A 90 -9.49 -8.98 -11.67
CA PRO A 90 -8.05 -9.13 -11.89
C PRO A 90 -7.54 -8.30 -13.09
N GLY A 91 -8.41 -8.06 -14.08
CA GLY A 91 -8.12 -7.18 -15.22
C GLY A 91 -7.84 -5.70 -14.83
N LEU A 92 -8.14 -5.29 -13.59
CA LEU A 92 -7.82 -3.94 -13.09
C LEU A 92 -6.31 -3.65 -13.14
N TYR A 93 -5.49 -4.68 -12.94
CA TYR A 93 -4.03 -4.53 -12.99
C TYR A 93 -3.47 -4.63 -14.42
N GLY A 94 -4.31 -4.80 -15.45
CA GLY A 94 -3.88 -4.92 -16.84
C GLY A 94 -3.04 -6.16 -17.17
N GLN A 95 -2.91 -7.11 -16.24
CA GLN A 95 -2.08 -8.31 -16.38
C GLN A 95 -2.91 -9.59 -16.36
N THR A 96 -2.34 -10.66 -16.92
CA THR A 96 -2.93 -12.02 -16.93
C THR A 96 -1.84 -13.08 -16.70
N GLY A 97 -2.25 -14.30 -16.38
CA GLY A 97 -1.33 -15.44 -16.21
C GLY A 97 -0.22 -15.18 -15.19
N GLU A 98 1.01 -15.53 -15.56
CA GLU A 98 2.19 -15.37 -14.70
C GLU A 98 2.46 -13.92 -14.28
N ALA A 99 2.21 -12.95 -15.18
CA ALA A 99 2.39 -11.53 -14.87
C ALA A 99 1.43 -11.07 -13.75
N LEU A 100 0.19 -11.59 -13.73
CA LEU A 100 -0.76 -11.29 -12.66
C LEU A 100 -0.33 -11.92 -11.32
N THR A 101 0.24 -13.12 -11.34
CA THR A 101 0.82 -13.74 -10.13
C THR A 101 1.98 -12.90 -9.59
N ALA A 102 2.86 -12.42 -10.47
CA ALA A 102 3.96 -11.53 -10.12
C ALA A 102 3.47 -10.19 -9.52
N VAL A 103 2.39 -9.62 -10.07
CA VAL A 103 1.70 -8.44 -9.49
C VAL A 103 1.21 -8.76 -8.07
N ALA A 104 0.51 -9.88 -7.86
CA ALA A 104 0.02 -10.25 -6.53
C ALA A 104 1.16 -10.37 -5.50
N THR A 105 2.26 -11.01 -5.87
CA THR A 105 3.46 -11.09 -5.02
C THR A 105 4.06 -9.71 -4.75
N MET A 106 4.11 -8.83 -5.76
CA MET A 106 4.61 -7.46 -5.60
C MET A 106 3.74 -6.65 -4.63
N LEU A 107 2.42 -6.81 -4.67
CA LEU A 107 1.48 -6.16 -3.73
C LEU A 107 1.69 -6.65 -2.29
N LEU A 108 1.99 -7.94 -2.08
CA LEU A 108 2.37 -8.46 -0.76
C LEU A 108 3.65 -7.82 -0.24
N VAL A 109 4.65 -7.63 -1.12
CA VAL A 109 5.89 -6.91 -0.78
C VAL A 109 5.61 -5.44 -0.45
N ALA A 110 4.72 -4.78 -1.20
CA ALA A 110 4.27 -3.41 -0.89
C ALA A 110 3.68 -3.32 0.52
N PHE A 111 2.77 -4.23 0.85
CA PHE A 111 2.13 -4.29 2.16
C PHE A 111 3.13 -4.52 3.28
N ALA A 112 4.05 -5.48 3.10
CA ALA A 112 5.13 -5.74 4.05
C ALA A 112 6.05 -4.53 4.23
N ALA A 113 6.41 -3.84 3.14
CA ALA A 113 7.25 -2.65 3.19
C ALA A 113 6.59 -1.51 3.96
N ILE A 114 5.27 -1.31 3.81
CA ILE A 114 4.52 -0.34 4.62
C ILE A 114 4.57 -0.72 6.10
N GLY A 115 4.32 -1.99 6.45
CA GLY A 115 4.37 -2.47 7.83
C GLY A 115 5.74 -2.30 8.49
N ILE A 116 6.82 -2.68 7.77
CA ILE A 116 8.21 -2.50 8.18
C ILE A 116 8.52 -1.01 8.39
N SER A 117 8.14 -0.17 7.42
CA SER A 117 8.34 1.27 7.50
C SER A 117 7.59 1.88 8.69
N ALA A 118 6.34 1.47 8.92
CA ALA A 118 5.52 1.92 10.03
C ALA A 118 6.15 1.56 11.38
N HIS A 119 6.73 0.36 11.50
CA HIS A 119 7.46 -0.06 12.68
C HIS A 119 8.71 0.82 12.93
N PHE A 120 9.61 0.92 11.95
CA PHE A 120 10.87 1.64 12.11
C PHE A 120 10.71 3.16 12.24
N MET A 121 9.66 3.73 11.64
CA MET A 121 9.34 5.15 11.78
C MET A 121 8.59 5.47 13.09
N GLY A 122 8.34 4.48 13.95
CA GLY A 122 7.59 4.64 15.19
C GLY A 122 6.12 4.99 14.99
N ALA A 123 5.57 4.74 13.80
CA ALA A 123 4.19 5.08 13.44
C ALA A 123 3.15 4.15 14.10
N LEU A 124 3.61 3.03 14.67
CA LEU A 124 2.79 2.05 15.38
C LEU A 124 2.93 2.17 16.92
N LYS A 125 3.73 3.12 17.42
CA LYS A 125 3.84 3.36 18.86
C LYS A 125 2.70 4.27 19.30
N ALA A 126 2.01 3.91 20.38
CA ALA A 126 1.10 4.84 21.05
C ALA A 126 1.90 6.09 21.45
N ALA A 127 1.29 7.27 21.36
CA ALA A 127 1.89 8.46 21.95
C ALA A 127 2.02 8.20 23.46
N ASP A 128 3.25 8.31 23.99
CA ASP A 128 3.50 8.18 25.42
C ASP A 128 2.57 9.16 26.16
N ALA A 129 1.75 8.61 27.06
CA ALA A 129 0.69 9.31 27.78
C ALA A 129 1.23 10.24 28.87
#